data_AF-A0A0G1RDM3-F1
#
_entry.id   AF-A0A0G1RDM3-F1
#
_cell.length_a   1.000
_cell.length_b   1.000
_cell.length_c   1.000
_cell.angle_alpha   90.00
_cell.angle_beta   90.00
_cell.angle_gamma   90.00
#
_symmetry.space_group_name_H-M   'P 1'
#
loop_
_entity.id
_entity.type
_entity.pdbx_description
1 polymer ?
#
loop_
_entity_poly.entity_id
_entity_poly.type
_entity_poly.pdbx_seq_one_letter_code
_entity_poly.pdbx_strand_id
1 'polypeptide(L)'
;MICPKCEKEATGPDFCGHCATPLKEKCSECGEMEPMGRKFCHAEYDEFEKIWKQSSAMRTINAIPVVALAAVFTVVALSSLLVAYFYNQYLLPLPIPDGIKALIVTMVLIIPTASIITTIFIAGIKLADKKREEFFLKNPQYEKFRKR
;
A
#
# COMPACT_ATOMS: atom_id res chain seq x y z
N MET A 1 -16.68 22.79 -8.46
CA MET A 1 -16.61 22.68 -6.97
C MET A 1 -17.97 23.00 -6.38
N ILE A 2 -18.43 22.30 -5.34
CA ILE A 2 -19.78 22.47 -4.78
C ILE A 2 -19.75 23.58 -3.73
N CYS A 3 -20.67 24.55 -3.82
CA CYS A 3 -20.78 25.61 -2.82
C CYS A 3 -21.33 25.06 -1.50
N PRO A 4 -20.67 25.26 -0.34
CA PRO A 4 -21.14 24.71 0.93
C PRO A 4 -22.46 25.32 1.43
N LYS A 5 -22.84 26.49 0.93
CA LYS A 5 -24.06 27.19 1.37
C LYS A 5 -25.31 26.80 0.60
N CYS A 6 -25.17 26.57 -0.71
CA CYS A 6 -26.32 26.29 -1.59
C CYS A 6 -26.25 24.95 -2.30
N GLU A 7 -25.19 24.15 -2.08
CA GLU A 7 -24.96 22.80 -2.61
C GLU A 7 -25.00 22.70 -4.15
N LYS A 8 -24.96 23.83 -4.85
CA LYS A 8 -24.90 23.90 -6.31
C LYS A 8 -23.47 23.95 -6.80
N GLU A 9 -23.27 23.48 -8.02
CA GLU A 9 -21.98 23.54 -8.70
C GLU A 9 -21.62 25.01 -8.98
N ALA A 10 -20.43 25.40 -8.52
CA ALA A 10 -19.92 26.75 -8.71
C ALA A 10 -19.47 26.97 -10.15
N THR A 11 -20.01 28.01 -10.78
CA THR A 11 -19.67 28.44 -12.15
C THR A 11 -18.40 29.30 -12.21
N GLY A 12 -17.96 29.88 -11.08
CA GLY A 12 -16.82 30.81 -11.01
C GLY A 12 -15.71 30.35 -10.04
N PRO A 13 -14.49 30.89 -10.17
CA PRO A 13 -13.33 30.47 -9.36
C PRO A 13 -13.34 31.02 -7.93
N ASP A 14 -13.91 32.21 -7.71
CA ASP A 14 -13.82 32.92 -6.42
C ASP A 14 -15.18 33.09 -5.72
N PHE A 15 -16.29 33.15 -6.46
CA PHE A 15 -17.64 33.32 -5.93
C PHE A 15 -18.62 32.34 -6.56
N CYS A 16 -19.62 31.91 -5.79
CA CYS A 16 -20.69 31.07 -6.30
C CYS A 16 -21.62 31.86 -7.22
N GLY A 17 -21.80 31.42 -8.47
CA GLY A 17 -22.71 32.05 -9.42
C GLY A 17 -24.18 32.06 -9.01
N HIS A 18 -24.59 31.22 -8.06
CA HIS A 18 -25.99 31.12 -7.60
C HIS A 18 -26.29 31.93 -6.34
N CYS A 19 -25.37 31.94 -5.37
CA CYS A 19 -25.61 32.56 -4.05
C CYS A 19 -24.61 33.67 -3.71
N ALA A 20 -23.72 34.02 -4.64
CA ALA A 20 -22.66 35.02 -4.50
C ALA A 20 -21.75 34.83 -3.26
N THR A 21 -21.78 33.65 -2.65
CA THR A 21 -20.95 33.36 -1.47
C THR A 21 -19.51 33.16 -1.94
N PRO A 22 -18.52 33.78 -1.26
CA PRO A 22 -17.11 33.57 -1.59
C PRO A 22 -16.78 32.09 -1.41
N LEU A 23 -16.09 31.53 -2.38
CA LEU A 23 -15.69 30.13 -2.40
C LEU A 23 -14.27 29.92 -1.91
N LYS A 24 -13.53 31.01 -1.72
CA LYS A 24 -12.20 31.01 -1.13
C LYS A 24 -12.19 31.87 0.13
N GLU A 25 -11.52 31.37 1.15
CA GLU A 25 -11.25 32.08 2.39
C GLU A 25 -9.74 32.23 2.59
N LYS A 26 -9.32 33.31 3.25
CA LYS A 26 -7.90 33.52 3.55
C LYS A 26 -7.50 32.57 4.67
N CYS A 27 -6.54 31.70 4.42
CA CYS A 27 -6.04 30.78 5.43
C CYS A 27 -5.33 31.56 6.54
N SER A 28 -5.65 31.28 7.80
CA SER A 28 -5.05 31.95 8.96
C SER A 28 -3.59 31.54 9.20
N GLU A 29 -3.18 30.37 8.70
CA GLU A 29 -1.82 29.84 8.88
C GLU A 29 -0.85 30.41 7.84
N CYS A 30 -1.21 30.31 6.55
CA CYS A 30 -0.34 30.65 5.43
C CYS A 30 -0.71 31.96 4.71
N GLY A 31 -1.89 32.53 4.97
CA GLY A 31 -2.33 33.81 4.39
C GLY A 31 -2.79 33.74 2.93
N GLU A 32 -2.72 32.58 2.28
CA GLU A 32 -3.20 32.36 0.92
C GLU A 32 -4.73 32.17 0.85
N MET A 33 -5.31 32.41 -0.33
CA MET A 33 -6.75 32.22 -0.57
C MET A 33 -7.05 30.76 -0.91
N GLU A 34 -7.66 30.04 0.02
CA GLU A 34 -7.92 28.60 -0.10
C GLU A 34 -9.41 28.28 -0.24
N PRO A 35 -9.77 27.14 -0.86
CA PRO A 35 -11.16 26.73 -0.98
C PRO A 35 -11.81 26.57 0.39
N MET A 36 -12.98 27.18 0.54
CA MET A 36 -13.72 27.20 1.80
C MET A 36 -14.04 25.79 2.29
N GLY A 37 -13.85 25.52 3.59
CA GLY A 37 -14.21 24.24 4.22
C GLY A 37 -13.13 23.16 4.21
N ARG A 38 -11.90 23.47 3.80
CA ARG A 38 -10.76 22.57 4.04
C ARG A 38 -10.32 22.66 5.51
N LYS A 39 -9.99 21.50 6.09
CA LYS A 39 -9.52 21.40 7.49
C LYS A 39 -8.05 21.80 7.69
N PHE A 40 -7.29 22.01 6.62
CA PHE A 40 -5.83 22.20 6.65
C PHE A 40 -5.39 23.14 5.53
N CYS A 41 -4.33 23.94 5.77
CA CYS A 41 -3.66 24.72 4.73
C CYS A 41 -3.09 23.78 3.64
N HIS A 42 -3.31 24.14 2.37
CA HIS A 42 -2.84 23.43 1.19
C HIS A 42 -1.33 23.49 1.04
N ALA A 43 -0.71 24.65 1.34
CA ALA A 43 0.74 24.80 1.25
C ALA A 43 1.47 23.84 2.19
N GLU A 44 0.99 23.71 3.43
CA GLU A 44 1.55 22.77 4.41
C GLU A 44 1.30 21.30 4.01
N TYR A 45 0.14 21.01 3.41
CA TYR A 45 -0.14 19.69 2.86
C TYR A 45 0.79 19.33 1.69
N ASP A 46 1.07 20.29 0.81
CA ASP A 46 1.97 20.10 -0.33
C ASP A 46 3.41 19.90 0.13
N GLU A 47 3.84 20.60 1.18
CA GLU A 47 5.12 20.36 1.83
C GLU A 47 5.19 18.96 2.45
N PHE A 48 4.15 18.57 3.20
CA PHE A 48 4.02 17.21 3.71
C PHE A 48 4.11 16.17 2.60
N GLU A 49 3.40 16.36 1.48
CA GLU A 49 3.40 15.42 0.36
C GLU A 49 4.78 15.33 -0.32
N LYS A 50 5.50 16.45 -0.46
CA LYS A 50 6.87 16.47 -0.97
C LYS A 50 7.82 15.69 -0.07
N ILE A 51 7.79 15.94 1.24
CA ILE A 51 8.66 15.27 2.22
C ILE A 51 8.29 13.78 2.32
N TRP A 52 7.00 13.45 2.30
CA TRP A 52 6.52 12.08 2.27
C TRP A 52 6.97 11.34 1.01
N LYS A 53 6.83 11.95 -0.18
CA LYS A 53 7.33 11.38 -1.45
C LYS A 53 8.84 11.21 -1.43
N GLN A 54 9.59 12.18 -0.92
CA GLN A 54 11.05 12.08 -0.84
C GLN A 54 11.50 10.96 0.12
N SER A 55 10.85 10.86 1.29
CA SER A 55 11.16 9.82 2.28
C SER A 55 10.72 8.42 1.86
N SER A 56 9.66 8.31 1.06
CA SER A 56 9.20 7.03 0.48
C SER A 56 10.03 6.61 -0.75
N ALA A 57 10.40 7.55 -1.62
CA ALA A 57 11.21 7.30 -2.82
C ALA A 57 12.65 6.86 -2.49
N MET A 58 13.21 7.34 -1.38
CA MET A 58 14.60 7.01 -1.00
C MET A 58 14.77 5.56 -0.47
N ARG A 59 13.72 4.72 -0.41
CA ARG A 59 13.79 3.42 0.29
C ARG A 59 13.23 2.20 -0.44
N THR A 60 12.81 2.30 -1.69
CA THR A 60 12.42 1.12 -2.49
C THR A 60 13.60 0.22 -2.88
N ILE A 61 14.85 0.66 -2.72
CA ILE A 61 16.00 -0.02 -3.35
C ILE A 61 16.84 -0.91 -2.41
N ASN A 62 16.82 -0.72 -1.09
CA ASN A 62 17.87 -1.35 -0.26
C ASN A 62 17.43 -2.64 0.46
N ALA A 63 17.80 -3.75 -0.22
CA ALA A 63 18.16 -5.08 0.29
C ALA A 63 17.11 -5.99 0.95
N ILE A 64 16.14 -5.47 1.69
CA ILE A 64 15.14 -6.30 2.38
C ILE A 64 14.28 -7.14 1.41
N PRO A 65 13.80 -6.63 0.25
CA PRO A 65 13.00 -7.47 -0.65
C PRO A 65 13.84 -8.54 -1.33
N VAL A 66 15.12 -8.29 -1.60
CA VAL A 66 15.96 -9.23 -2.36
C VAL A 66 16.32 -10.45 -1.53
N VAL A 67 16.70 -10.27 -0.26
CA VAL A 67 17.03 -11.40 0.64
C VAL A 67 15.77 -12.22 0.94
N ALA A 68 14.64 -11.55 1.17
CA ALA A 68 13.37 -12.23 1.38
C ALA A 68 12.96 -13.02 0.13
N LEU A 69 13.02 -12.43 -1.07
CA LEU A 69 12.72 -13.11 -2.32
C LEU A 69 13.65 -14.30 -2.60
N ALA A 70 14.94 -14.16 -2.30
CA ALA A 70 15.90 -15.26 -2.45
C ALA A 70 15.57 -16.43 -1.50
N ALA A 71 15.25 -16.14 -0.24
CA ALA A 71 14.84 -17.16 0.73
C ALA A 71 13.53 -17.87 0.33
N VAL A 72 12.60 -17.12 -0.25
CA VAL A 72 11.34 -17.66 -0.79
C VAL A 72 11.62 -18.61 -1.95
N PHE A 73 12.49 -18.19 -2.87
CA PHE A 73 12.87 -19.00 -4.02
C PHE A 73 13.57 -20.30 -3.61
N THR A 74 14.47 -20.25 -2.62
CA THR A 74 15.13 -21.46 -2.12
C THR A 74 14.17 -22.41 -1.44
N VAL A 75 13.20 -21.91 -0.66
CA VAL A 75 12.17 -22.77 -0.03
C VAL A 75 11.29 -23.44 -1.09
N VAL A 76 10.87 -22.71 -2.13
CA VAL A 76 10.06 -23.27 -3.23
C VAL A 76 10.85 -24.29 -4.04
N ALA A 77 12.13 -24.05 -4.29
CA ALA A 77 12.99 -25.01 -4.99
C ALA A 77 13.17 -26.30 -4.18
N LEU A 78 13.44 -26.19 -2.87
CA LEU A 78 13.61 -27.35 -1.99
C LEU A 78 12.31 -28.15 -1.82
N SER A 79 11.17 -27.49 -1.70
CA SER A 79 9.88 -28.19 -1.64
C SER A 79 9.57 -28.92 -2.94
N SER A 80 9.87 -28.32 -4.09
CA SER A 80 9.70 -28.96 -5.40
C SER A 80 10.57 -30.20 -5.56
N LEU A 81 11.83 -30.16 -5.11
CA LEU A 81 12.73 -31.32 -5.11
C LEU A 81 12.23 -32.45 -4.20
N LEU A 82 11.72 -32.11 -3.01
CA LEU A 82 11.11 -33.07 -2.11
C LEU A 82 9.89 -33.75 -2.76
N VAL A 83 8.99 -32.98 -3.38
CA VAL A 83 7.83 -33.52 -4.07
C VAL A 83 8.26 -34.45 -5.20
N ALA A 84 9.25 -34.06 -6.01
CA ALA A 84 9.76 -34.89 -7.10
C ALA A 84 10.34 -36.21 -6.56
N TYR A 85 11.08 -36.17 -5.45
CA TYR A 85 11.61 -37.36 -4.79
C TYR A 85 10.50 -38.31 -4.30
N PHE A 86 9.51 -37.78 -3.57
CA PHE A 86 8.38 -38.59 -3.09
C PHE A 86 7.51 -39.12 -4.25
N TYR A 87 7.34 -38.32 -5.31
CA TYR A 87 6.62 -38.75 -6.50
C TYR A 87 7.30 -39.94 -7.16
N ASN A 88 8.62 -39.84 -7.36
CA ASN A 88 9.41 -40.90 -7.98
C ASN A 88 9.42 -42.19 -7.15
N GLN A 89 9.55 -42.07 -5.83
CA GLN A 89 9.74 -43.22 -4.97
C GLN A 89 8.44 -43.91 -4.55
N TYR A 90 7.34 -43.15 -4.38
CA TYR A 90 6.10 -43.68 -3.83
C TYR A 90 4.92 -43.64 -4.81
N LEU A 91 4.76 -42.60 -5.63
CA LEU A 91 3.57 -42.46 -6.49
C LEU A 91 3.68 -43.19 -7.83
N LEU A 92 4.89 -43.34 -8.37
CA LEU A 92 5.16 -44.06 -9.62
C LEU A 92 4.81 -45.56 -9.57
N PRO A 93 5.13 -46.33 -8.51
CA PRO A 93 4.79 -47.76 -8.44
C PRO A 93 3.31 -48.03 -8.12
N LEU A 94 2.54 -47.03 -7.72
CA LEU A 94 1.15 -47.19 -7.30
C LEU A 94 0.18 -47.03 -8.50
N PRO A 95 -0.83 -47.93 -8.65
CA PRO A 95 -1.82 -47.88 -9.73
C PRO A 95 -2.93 -46.85 -9.44
N ILE A 96 -2.53 -45.63 -9.08
CA ILE A 96 -3.46 -44.51 -8.84
C ILE A 96 -3.79 -43.85 -10.20
N PRO A 97 -5.05 -43.46 -10.44
CA PRO A 97 -5.42 -42.68 -11.63
C PRO A 97 -4.59 -41.40 -11.76
N ASP A 98 -4.14 -41.08 -12.98
CA ASP A 98 -3.24 -39.95 -13.25
C ASP A 98 -3.80 -38.60 -12.78
N GLY A 99 -5.13 -38.43 -12.82
CA GLY A 99 -5.79 -37.21 -12.32
C GLY A 99 -5.56 -36.96 -10.82
N ILE A 100 -5.55 -38.02 -10.00
CA ILE A 100 -5.32 -37.89 -8.55
C ILE A 100 -3.84 -37.60 -8.28
N LYS A 101 -2.92 -38.21 -9.05
CA LYS A 101 -1.48 -37.92 -8.96
C LYS A 101 -1.20 -36.44 -9.25
N ALA A 102 -1.81 -35.89 -10.31
CA ALA A 102 -1.69 -34.48 -10.66
C ALA A 102 -2.26 -33.54 -9.59
N LEU A 103 -3.43 -33.88 -9.01
CA LEU A 103 -4.05 -33.11 -7.94
C LEU A 103 -3.13 -33.01 -6.71
N ILE A 104 -2.55 -34.13 -6.27
CA ILE A 104 -1.66 -34.17 -5.10
C ILE A 104 -0.43 -33.29 -5.33
N VAL A 105 0.25 -33.44 -6.47
CA VAL A 105 1.42 -32.62 -6.82
C VAL A 105 1.06 -31.12 -6.84
N THR A 106 -0.10 -30.80 -7.42
CA THR A 106 -0.58 -29.42 -7.52
C THR A 106 -0.87 -28.80 -6.14
N MET A 107 -1.54 -29.53 -5.25
CA MET A 107 -1.81 -29.03 -3.89
C MET A 107 -0.52 -28.80 -3.10
N VAL A 108 0.46 -29.70 -3.21
CA VAL A 108 1.74 -29.56 -2.48
C VAL A 108 2.58 -28.40 -3.02
N LEU A 109 2.40 -27.98 -4.28
CA LEU A 109 3.07 -26.78 -4.81
C LEU A 109 2.32 -25.48 -4.47
N ILE A 110 0.99 -25.48 -4.57
CA ILE A 110 0.18 -24.26 -4.39
C ILE A 110 0.11 -23.82 -2.92
N ILE A 111 -0.04 -24.75 -1.97
CA ILE A 111 -0.19 -24.41 -0.56
C ILE A 111 1.03 -23.64 0.01
N PRO A 112 2.28 -24.11 -0.13
CA PRO A 112 3.43 -23.39 0.39
C PRO A 112 3.68 -22.08 -0.34
N THR A 113 3.45 -22.02 -1.65
CA THR A 113 3.60 -20.77 -2.41
C THR A 113 2.59 -19.71 -1.95
N ALA A 114 1.32 -20.07 -1.75
CA ALA A 114 0.30 -19.17 -1.21
C ALA A 114 0.63 -18.71 0.22
N SER A 115 1.08 -19.62 1.09
CA SER A 115 1.52 -19.29 2.46
C SER A 115 2.69 -18.29 2.48
N ILE A 116 3.64 -18.46 1.56
CA ILE A 116 4.77 -17.55 1.44
C ILE A 116 4.34 -16.18 0.92
N ILE A 117 3.49 -16.12 -0.10
CA ILE A 117 2.98 -14.84 -0.63
C ILE A 117 2.23 -14.07 0.45
N THR A 118 1.36 -14.74 1.21
CA THR A 118 0.60 -14.11 2.29
C THR A 118 1.49 -13.60 3.42
N THR A 119 2.52 -14.35 3.82
CA THR A 119 3.47 -13.89 4.85
C THR A 119 4.31 -12.68 4.40
N ILE A 120 4.78 -12.67 3.14
CA ILE A 120 5.47 -11.50 2.56
C ILE A 120 4.55 -10.28 2.56
N PHE A 121 3.29 -10.47 2.15
CA PHE A 121 2.30 -9.39 2.10
C PHE A 121 2.05 -8.79 3.50
N ILE A 122 1.83 -9.63 4.51
CA ILE A 122 1.63 -9.19 5.90
C ILE A 122 2.88 -8.48 6.44
N ALA A 123 4.08 -9.03 6.18
CA ALA A 123 5.33 -8.40 6.59
C ALA A 123 5.53 -7.03 5.92
N GLY A 124 5.17 -6.92 4.63
CA GLY A 124 5.18 -5.67 3.89
C GLY A 124 4.28 -4.60 4.50
N ILE A 125 3.04 -4.96 4.87
CA ILE A 125 2.10 -4.06 5.56
C ILE A 125 2.69 -3.59 6.90
N LYS A 126 3.14 -4.52 7.75
CA LYS A 126 3.72 -4.17 9.07
C LYS A 126 4.93 -3.24 8.95
N LEU A 127 5.76 -3.45 7.92
CA LEU A 127 6.92 -2.61 7.67
C LEU A 127 6.49 -1.20 7.19
N ALA A 128 5.42 -1.11 6.38
CA ALA A 128 4.85 0.16 5.97
C ALA A 128 4.28 0.94 7.17
N ASP A 129 3.56 0.25 8.06
CA ASP A 129 3.01 0.85 9.28
C ASP A 129 4.13 1.36 10.20
N LYS A 130 5.16 0.53 10.46
CA LYS A 130 6.30 0.95 11.28
C LYS A 130 7.01 2.18 10.70
N LYS A 131 7.17 2.25 9.38
CA LYS A 131 7.79 3.42 8.72
C LYS A 131 6.90 4.65 8.81
N ARG A 132 5.58 4.48 8.67
CA ARG A 132 4.62 5.56 8.86
C ARG A 132 4.72 6.13 10.28
N GLU A 133 4.83 5.27 11.29
CA GLU A 133 5.06 5.68 12.67
C GLU A 133 6.39 6.41 12.86
N GLU A 134 7.49 5.87 12.33
CA GLU A 134 8.81 6.53 12.36
C GLU A 134 8.79 7.92 11.70
N PHE A 135 8.03 8.09 10.62
CA PHE A 135 7.88 9.38 9.95
C PHE A 135 7.21 10.41 10.87
N PHE A 136 6.08 10.05 11.51
CA PHE A 136 5.36 10.96 12.39
C PHE A 136 6.11 11.23 13.70
N LEU A 137 6.86 10.25 14.21
CA LEU A 137 7.76 10.46 15.35
C LEU A 137 8.85 11.49 15.05
N LYS A 138 9.37 11.51 13.82
CA LYS A 138 10.38 12.49 13.38
C LYS A 138 9.79 13.84 12.98
N ASN A 139 8.52 13.89 12.60
CA ASN A 139 7.84 15.09 12.11
C ASN A 139 6.50 15.28 12.84
N PRO A 140 6.51 15.60 14.15
CA PRO A 140 5.30 15.69 14.96
C PRO A 140 4.32 16.76 14.44
N GLN A 141 4.79 17.80 13.75
CA GLN A 141 3.96 18.83 13.15
C GLN A 141 2.96 18.28 12.12
N TYR A 142 3.27 17.13 11.49
CA TYR A 142 2.41 16.50 10.50
C TYR A 142 1.43 15.47 11.08
N GLU A 143 1.36 15.30 12.41
CA GLU A 143 0.47 14.30 13.03
C GLU A 143 -1.01 14.57 12.73
N LYS A 144 -1.39 15.83 12.46
CA LYS A 144 -2.73 16.21 12.02
C LYS A 144 -3.16 15.53 10.70
N PHE A 145 -2.21 15.12 9.87
CA PHE A 145 -2.45 14.41 8.61
C PHE A 145 -2.57 12.87 8.77
N ARG A 146 -2.34 12.31 9.97
CA ARG A 146 -2.34 10.86 10.22
C ARG A 146 -3.71 10.18 10.04
N LYS A 147 -4.81 10.91 10.25
CA LYS A 147 -6.19 10.37 10.27
C LYS A 147 -6.95 10.52 8.94
N ARG A 148 -6.27 10.92 7.86
CA ARG A 148 -6.80 10.79 6.49
C ARG A 148 -6.51 9.39 5.95
#